data_AF-A0A425WFV5-F1
#
_entry.id   AF-A0A425WFV5-F1
#
_cell.length_a   1.000
_cell.length_b   1.000
_cell.length_c   1.000
_cell.angle_alpha   90.00
_cell.angle_beta   90.00
_cell.angle_gamma   90.00
#
_symmetry.space_group_name_H-M   'P 1'
#
loop_
_entity.id
_entity.type
_entity.pdbx_description
1 polymer ?
#
loop_
_entity_poly.entity_id
_entity_poly.type
_entity_poly.pdbx_seq_one_letter_code
_entity_poly.pdbx_strand_id
1 'polypeptide(L)'
;MDWKKKLKIPVLTFIILCAMLLIGYAVWYHDSNSAGSSGDAEKSTKSAKSKPVNLTLFSDISDWNAPEWSLRDGTLTKAISDHSDVSLTFNIPAQDADKELSLLLVENKLPDIITVRDSNIIRQLISSGKVWNLREFFLEYKSDSDILKNIPEGTLSDLMYRDDGWYALPTGYRDDDFKENNNTIIWNKALLEKIGINISDVKTESGMLSALKKAEDYRTLHHPQMIPILFDGTHYKDGSLTFLAYSFGASELDSKGRYQNIWTTQGGKEALDFTNTLLETGILNPSYLAYDLPQIQKMMAESSVLCYIGNINELDIDFDNWVSSGAVRSDTGAAPVLQNLSSSSYTLPNTFVSKSCNDLPGTAKLLDYVIGGKMLDDVTNDSQVIPFAVFSNPMWDRTLIGQSYINSNHYKKLHKLRGVYSKEPGLKTYDPRLLTLPVGMFKNHQKLEDNYNSIFEDTTDFISDILSAQSKGEFKKLYSEMLENYSSLRNNDLGNALNSQIEKNRKEFNTSANRKKSSAKK
;
A
#
# COMPACT_ATOMS: atom_id res chain seq x y z
N MET A 1 8.63 32.82 45.40
CA MET A 1 9.56 33.55 44.51
C MET A 1 9.00 33.40 43.11
N ASP A 2 8.53 34.51 42.56
CA ASP A 2 7.49 34.60 41.53
C ASP A 2 8.11 34.63 40.12
N TRP A 3 7.74 33.70 39.25
CA TRP A 3 8.37 33.46 37.94
C TRP A 3 7.60 34.07 36.75
N LYS A 4 6.67 34.98 37.03
CA LYS A 4 5.96 35.74 35.98
C LYS A 4 6.59 37.12 35.79
N LYS A 5 7.24 37.32 34.61
CA LYS A 5 7.68 38.57 33.91
C LYS A 5 9.16 38.42 33.48
N LYS A 6 9.60 38.43 32.22
CA LYS A 6 9.18 39.09 30.97
C LYS A 6 9.92 38.42 29.79
N LEU A 7 9.21 38.08 28.71
CA LEU A 7 9.71 38.29 27.36
C LEU A 7 8.48 38.67 26.49
N LYS A 8 8.26 39.97 26.31
CA LYS A 8 7.26 40.49 25.36
C LYS A 8 8.01 40.79 24.07
N ILE A 9 7.91 39.88 23.09
CA ILE A 9 8.29 40.19 21.71
C ILE A 9 7.05 40.85 21.08
N PRO A 10 7.16 42.06 20.49
CA PRO A 10 6.01 42.75 19.93
C PRO A 10 5.54 42.05 18.65
N VAL A 11 4.22 41.92 18.52
CA VAL A 11 3.48 41.31 17.39
C VAL A 11 3.85 41.92 16.02
N LEU A 12 4.52 43.06 15.98
CA LEU A 12 5.00 43.72 14.77
C LEU A 12 6.19 42.98 14.10
N THR A 13 7.03 42.27 14.86
CA THR A 13 8.20 41.57 14.31
C THR A 13 7.85 40.27 13.60
N PHE A 14 6.70 39.66 13.93
CA PHE A 14 6.21 38.43 13.28
C PHE A 14 5.57 38.73 11.92
N ILE A 15 4.91 39.89 11.77
CA ILE A 15 4.28 40.31 10.51
C ILE A 15 5.33 40.71 9.45
N ILE A 16 6.47 41.28 9.86
CA ILE A 16 7.57 41.62 8.96
C ILE A 16 8.33 40.37 8.46
N LEU A 17 8.41 39.32 9.27
CA LEU A 17 9.00 38.03 8.87
C LEU A 17 8.09 37.26 7.90
N CYS A 18 6.76 37.32 8.08
CA CYS A 18 5.81 36.73 7.13
C CYS A 18 5.72 37.52 5.81
N ALA A 19 5.90 38.85 5.82
CA ALA A 19 5.91 39.65 4.60
C ALA A 19 7.19 39.44 3.74
N MET A 20 8.35 39.15 4.36
CA MET A 20 9.58 38.83 3.63
C MET A 20 9.59 37.41 3.03
N LEU A 21 8.84 36.45 3.61
CA LEU A 21 8.63 35.12 3.00
C LEU A 21 7.67 35.14 1.81
N LEU A 22 6.73 36.10 1.75
CA LEU A 22 5.80 36.25 0.64
C LEU A 22 6.37 37.03 -0.57
N ILE A 23 7.37 37.89 -0.37
CA ILE A 23 8.07 38.57 -1.48
C ILE A 23 9.13 37.66 -2.13
N GLY A 24 9.73 36.74 -1.36
CA GLY A 24 10.66 35.73 -1.90
C GLY A 24 10.00 34.72 -2.85
N TYR A 25 8.70 34.48 -2.71
CA TYR A 25 7.93 33.58 -3.58
C TYR A 25 7.46 34.26 -4.89
N ALA A 26 7.28 35.59 -4.87
CA ALA A 26 6.83 36.35 -6.05
C ALA A 26 7.99 36.76 -7.00
N VAL A 27 9.24 36.80 -6.53
CA VAL A 27 10.41 37.20 -7.33
C VAL A 27 11.00 36.04 -8.15
N TRP A 28 10.59 34.78 -7.93
CA TRP A 28 11.02 33.65 -8.76
C TRP A 28 10.18 33.48 -10.04
N TYR A 29 9.04 34.18 -10.17
CA TYR A 29 8.11 34.01 -11.29
C TYR A 29 8.12 35.12 -12.35
N HIS A 30 8.98 36.15 -12.20
CA HIS A 30 9.07 37.23 -13.17
C HIS A 30 10.48 37.84 -13.16
N ASP A 31 11.40 37.31 -13.98
CA ASP A 31 12.16 38.07 -14.98
C ASP A 31 13.25 37.21 -15.64
N SER A 32 13.16 37.03 -16.95
CA SER A 32 14.32 36.92 -17.86
C SER A 32 13.81 36.79 -19.30
N ASN A 33 13.21 37.87 -19.81
CA ASN A 33 13.03 38.04 -21.24
C ASN A 33 13.15 39.52 -21.64
N SER A 34 14.34 39.93 -22.11
CA SER A 34 14.63 40.95 -23.15
C SER A 34 16.11 41.43 -23.01
N ALA A 35 17.00 41.08 -23.94
CA ALA A 35 17.47 41.84 -25.12
C ALA A 35 18.48 42.97 -24.77
N GLY A 36 19.65 43.20 -25.39
CA GLY A 36 20.44 42.64 -26.51
C GLY A 36 21.87 43.23 -26.42
N SER A 37 22.89 42.76 -27.15
CA SER A 37 23.29 43.33 -28.45
C SER A 37 24.44 42.56 -29.12
N SER A 38 24.25 42.26 -30.41
CA SER A 38 25.16 42.23 -31.57
C SER A 38 26.62 41.70 -31.47
N GLY A 39 26.89 40.66 -32.26
CA GLY A 39 28.19 40.33 -32.86
C GLY A 39 28.06 39.12 -33.80
N ASP A 40 28.43 39.29 -35.08
CA ASP A 40 28.08 38.42 -36.21
C ASP A 40 28.68 36.99 -36.22
N ALA A 41 27.79 36.05 -36.59
CA ALA A 41 27.90 34.77 -37.30
C ALA A 41 29.21 33.94 -37.34
N GLU A 42 29.12 32.68 -36.90
CA GLU A 42 29.17 31.52 -37.83
C GLU A 42 28.51 30.25 -37.24
N LYS A 43 27.85 29.48 -38.12
CA LYS A 43 26.91 28.38 -37.84
C LYS A 43 27.57 27.16 -37.17
N SER A 44 26.98 26.70 -36.06
CA SER A 44 26.86 25.26 -35.79
C SER A 44 25.50 24.96 -35.15
N THR A 45 24.61 24.32 -35.91
CA THR A 45 23.28 23.93 -35.44
C THR A 45 23.41 22.64 -34.62
N LYS A 46 23.74 22.77 -33.34
CA LYS A 46 23.32 21.79 -32.33
C LYS A 46 22.00 22.32 -31.77
N SER A 47 20.88 21.66 -32.06
CA SER A 47 19.63 21.96 -31.36
C SER A 47 19.87 21.74 -29.87
N ALA A 48 19.89 22.79 -29.07
CA ALA A 48 19.79 22.65 -27.62
C ALA A 48 18.45 21.95 -27.35
N LYS A 49 18.49 20.71 -26.82
CA LYS A 49 17.27 20.05 -26.33
C LYS A 49 16.61 21.03 -25.35
N SER A 50 15.34 21.36 -25.59
CA SER A 50 14.54 22.14 -24.65
C SER A 50 14.52 21.44 -23.28
N LYS A 51 14.46 22.21 -22.19
CA LYS A 51 14.32 21.61 -20.85
C LYS A 51 13.04 20.75 -20.81
N PRO A 52 13.07 19.58 -20.16
CA PRO A 52 11.88 18.74 -20.00
C PRO A 52 10.73 19.50 -19.35
N VAL A 53 9.49 19.19 -19.75
CA VAL A 53 8.29 19.73 -19.09
C VAL A 53 8.16 19.10 -17.70
N ASN A 54 8.01 19.92 -16.66
CA ASN A 54 7.86 19.41 -15.31
C ASN A 54 6.38 19.08 -15.02
N LEU A 55 6.12 17.83 -14.65
CA LEU A 55 4.80 17.32 -14.27
C LEU A 55 4.75 17.00 -12.77
N THR A 56 3.55 17.05 -12.22
CA THR A 56 3.26 16.70 -10.83
C THR A 56 2.73 15.28 -10.73
N LEU A 57 3.30 14.49 -9.82
CA LEU A 57 2.78 13.17 -9.46
C LEU A 57 2.36 13.16 -8.00
N PHE A 58 1.09 12.85 -7.74
CA PHE A 58 0.56 12.68 -6.39
C PHE A 58 0.44 11.20 -6.03
N SER A 59 0.73 10.85 -4.77
CA SER A 59 0.53 9.49 -4.26
C SER A 59 0.02 9.44 -2.82
N ASP A 60 -0.93 8.54 -2.53
CA ASP A 60 -1.43 8.23 -1.17
C ASP A 60 -0.58 7.15 -0.45
N ILE A 61 0.44 6.64 -1.13
CA ILE A 61 1.36 5.60 -0.64
C ILE A 61 2.45 6.28 0.18
N SER A 62 2.15 6.57 1.45
CA SER A 62 3.02 7.32 2.36
C SER A 62 4.35 6.62 2.68
N ASP A 63 4.41 5.30 2.50
CA ASP A 63 5.60 4.46 2.66
C ASP A 63 6.53 4.47 1.42
N TRP A 64 6.11 5.09 0.31
CA TRP A 64 6.93 5.13 -0.89
C TRP A 64 8.03 6.21 -0.83
N ASN A 65 9.28 5.76 -0.86
CA ASN A 65 10.45 6.62 -1.03
C ASN A 65 10.68 6.98 -2.51
N ALA A 66 9.98 8.01 -3.01
CA ALA A 66 10.17 8.50 -4.37
C ALA A 66 11.59 9.02 -4.63
N PRO A 67 12.14 8.85 -5.85
CA PRO A 67 13.49 9.30 -6.17
C PRO A 67 13.59 10.82 -6.26
N GLU A 68 14.75 11.38 -5.93
CA GLU A 68 15.08 12.75 -6.34
C GLU A 68 15.23 12.81 -7.86
N TRP A 69 14.48 13.71 -8.53
CA TRP A 69 14.53 13.81 -9.98
C TRP A 69 15.78 14.55 -10.47
N SER A 70 16.75 13.80 -11.00
CA SER A 70 18.03 14.34 -11.47
C SER A 70 18.21 14.21 -12.98
N LEU A 71 18.65 15.30 -13.63
CA LEU A 71 19.02 15.32 -15.06
C LEU A 71 20.53 15.09 -15.30
N ARG A 72 21.26 14.61 -14.28
CA ARG A 72 22.69 14.29 -14.39
C ARG A 72 22.91 13.02 -15.21
N ASP A 73 23.96 13.01 -16.04
CA ASP A 73 24.35 11.82 -16.82
C ASP A 73 24.50 10.58 -15.92
N GLY A 74 24.00 9.44 -16.42
CA GLY A 74 24.04 8.15 -15.73
C GLY A 74 22.95 7.93 -14.67
N THR A 75 22.03 8.88 -14.46
CA THR A 75 20.84 8.64 -13.62
C THR A 75 19.70 8.05 -14.44
N LEU A 76 18.89 7.20 -13.80
CA LEU A 76 17.71 6.61 -14.44
C LEU A 76 16.63 7.66 -14.72
N THR A 77 16.46 8.65 -13.84
CA THR A 77 15.56 9.79 -14.04
C THR A 77 15.91 10.62 -15.28
N LYS A 78 17.21 10.76 -15.60
CA LYS A 78 17.64 11.41 -16.84
C LYS A 78 17.26 10.58 -18.05
N ALA A 79 17.50 9.26 -18.02
CA ALA A 79 17.14 8.37 -19.11
C ALA A 79 15.63 8.39 -19.38
N ILE A 80 14.82 8.42 -18.31
CA ILE A 80 13.37 8.63 -18.41
C ILE A 80 13.05 9.96 -19.10
N SER A 81 13.63 11.07 -18.63
CA SER A 81 13.40 12.39 -19.24
C SER A 81 13.86 12.49 -20.70
N ASP A 82 14.94 11.80 -21.09
CA ASP A 82 15.39 11.75 -22.48
C ASP A 82 14.43 11.00 -23.41
N HIS A 83 13.66 10.04 -22.88
CA HIS A 83 12.66 9.28 -23.63
C HIS A 83 11.30 9.99 -23.71
N SER A 84 10.91 10.68 -22.65
CA SER A 84 9.56 11.23 -22.49
C SER A 84 9.46 12.73 -22.70
N ASP A 85 10.59 13.45 -22.70
CA ASP A 85 10.67 14.92 -22.68
C ASP A 85 10.04 15.55 -21.40
N VAL A 86 9.84 14.76 -20.34
CA VAL A 86 9.25 15.25 -19.06
C VAL A 86 10.12 14.94 -17.83
N SER A 87 9.94 15.73 -16.77
CA SER A 87 10.46 15.48 -15.42
C SER A 87 9.32 15.42 -14.41
N LEU A 88 9.52 14.76 -13.26
CA LEU A 88 8.50 14.69 -12.22
C LEU A 88 8.88 15.46 -10.96
N THR A 89 7.89 16.11 -10.37
CA THR A 89 7.86 16.55 -8.99
C THR A 89 6.86 15.68 -8.23
N PHE A 90 7.29 15.07 -7.13
CA PHE A 90 6.46 14.18 -6.34
C PHE A 90 5.78 14.93 -5.19
N ASN A 91 4.48 14.71 -5.01
CA ASN A 91 3.71 15.10 -3.82
C ASN A 91 3.23 13.82 -3.12
N ILE A 92 3.82 13.49 -1.98
CA ILE A 92 3.50 12.31 -1.18
C ILE A 92 3.20 12.80 0.23
N PRO A 93 1.93 13.13 0.54
CA PRO A 93 1.58 13.61 1.87
C PRO A 93 1.84 12.53 2.92
N ALA A 94 2.47 12.91 4.04
CA ALA A 94 2.74 11.99 5.13
C ALA A 94 1.45 11.56 5.88
N GLN A 95 0.41 12.39 5.84
CA GLN A 95 -0.90 12.17 6.48
C GLN A 95 -2.00 12.82 5.64
N ASP A 96 -3.24 12.33 5.80
CA ASP A 96 -4.45 12.90 5.19
C ASP A 96 -4.40 13.03 3.65
N ALA A 97 -3.61 12.20 2.96
CA ALA A 97 -3.44 12.23 1.50
C ALA A 97 -4.79 12.17 0.75
N ASP A 98 -5.71 11.33 1.22
CA ASP A 98 -7.04 11.18 0.63
C ASP A 98 -7.88 12.48 0.73
N LYS A 99 -7.78 13.18 1.86
CA LYS A 99 -8.48 14.47 2.06
C LYS A 99 -7.85 15.56 1.19
N GLU A 100 -6.53 15.61 1.11
CA GLU A 100 -5.82 16.56 0.25
C GLU A 100 -6.22 16.36 -1.21
N LEU A 101 -6.19 15.12 -1.70
CA LEU A 101 -6.58 14.81 -3.08
C LEU A 101 -8.07 15.09 -3.34
N SER A 102 -8.95 14.79 -2.37
CA SER A 102 -10.37 15.15 -2.45
C SER A 102 -10.58 16.67 -2.59
N LEU A 103 -9.80 17.48 -1.86
CA LEU A 103 -9.84 18.93 -1.97
C LEU A 103 -9.34 19.41 -3.35
N LEU A 104 -8.21 18.88 -3.82
CA LEU A 104 -7.67 19.17 -5.17
C LEU A 104 -8.68 18.81 -6.26
N LEU A 105 -9.40 17.69 -6.09
CA LEU A 105 -10.46 17.26 -6.99
C LEU A 105 -11.61 18.28 -7.04
N VAL A 106 -12.10 18.73 -5.87
CA VAL A 106 -13.19 19.73 -5.77
C VAL A 106 -12.76 21.08 -6.35
N GLU A 107 -11.51 21.50 -6.10
CA GLU A 107 -10.97 22.77 -6.60
C GLU A 107 -10.61 22.79 -8.09
N ASN A 108 -10.75 21.66 -8.81
CA ASN A 108 -10.29 21.47 -10.18
C ASN A 108 -8.77 21.68 -10.36
N LYS A 109 -7.99 21.29 -9.35
CA LYS A 109 -6.52 21.40 -9.32
C LYS A 109 -5.86 20.02 -9.23
N LEU A 110 -6.40 19.04 -9.96
CA LEU A 110 -5.83 17.70 -9.96
C LEU A 110 -4.36 17.74 -10.45
N PRO A 111 -3.46 16.98 -9.80
CA PRO A 111 -2.11 16.70 -10.28
C PRO A 111 -2.12 16.11 -11.70
N ASP A 112 -1.00 16.20 -12.41
CA ASP A 112 -0.89 15.66 -13.77
C ASP A 112 -1.08 14.13 -13.79
N ILE A 113 -0.40 13.45 -12.86
CA ILE A 113 -0.43 12.00 -12.65
C ILE A 113 -0.82 11.73 -11.20
N ILE A 114 -1.67 10.73 -10.97
CA ILE A 114 -2.19 10.39 -9.64
C ILE A 114 -2.05 8.88 -9.45
N THR A 115 -1.36 8.43 -8.41
CA THR A 115 -1.24 7.00 -8.05
C THR A 115 -1.85 6.78 -6.68
N VAL A 116 -2.93 6.00 -6.59
CA VAL A 116 -3.67 5.82 -5.33
C VAL A 116 -4.06 4.37 -5.08
N ARG A 117 -4.20 3.98 -3.81
CA ARG A 117 -4.75 2.69 -3.36
C ARG A 117 -6.15 2.83 -2.77
N ASP A 118 -6.52 3.99 -2.23
CA ASP A 118 -7.81 4.12 -1.57
C ASP A 118 -8.99 3.92 -2.53
N SER A 119 -9.87 2.98 -2.19
CA SER A 119 -10.98 2.60 -3.07
C SER A 119 -12.02 3.71 -3.22
N ASN A 120 -12.19 4.58 -2.22
CA ASN A 120 -13.15 5.68 -2.25
C ASN A 120 -12.60 6.78 -3.16
N ILE A 121 -11.33 7.13 -3.01
CA ILE A 121 -10.63 8.10 -3.87
C ILE A 121 -10.63 7.62 -5.33
N ILE A 122 -10.34 6.35 -5.59
CA ILE A 122 -10.43 5.78 -6.95
C ILE A 122 -11.83 6.00 -7.55
N ARG A 123 -12.89 5.66 -6.81
CA ARG A 123 -14.27 5.86 -7.29
C ARG A 123 -14.60 7.34 -7.49
N GLN A 124 -14.14 8.24 -6.62
CA GLN A 124 -14.34 9.68 -6.75
C GLN A 124 -13.63 10.24 -7.99
N LEU A 125 -12.37 9.86 -8.24
CA LEU A 125 -11.60 10.26 -9.41
C LEU A 125 -12.35 9.87 -10.70
N ILE A 126 -12.80 8.61 -10.79
CA ILE A 126 -13.54 8.11 -11.96
C ILE A 126 -14.88 8.85 -12.11
N SER A 127 -15.68 8.91 -11.04
CA SER A 127 -17.01 9.52 -11.05
C SER A 127 -17.00 11.01 -11.34
N SER A 128 -15.87 11.70 -11.06
CA SER A 128 -15.72 13.12 -11.36
C SER A 128 -15.67 13.43 -12.86
N GLY A 129 -15.35 12.44 -13.71
CA GLY A 129 -15.12 12.63 -15.13
C GLY A 129 -13.86 13.43 -15.49
N LYS A 130 -12.98 13.71 -14.52
CA LYS A 130 -11.77 14.54 -14.66
C LYS A 130 -10.49 13.76 -14.96
N VAL A 131 -10.54 12.43 -14.96
CA VAL A 131 -9.43 11.56 -15.38
C VAL A 131 -9.67 10.98 -16.77
N TRP A 132 -8.61 10.65 -17.48
CA TRP A 132 -8.67 10.10 -18.83
C TRP A 132 -9.12 8.65 -18.86
N ASN A 133 -9.92 8.28 -19.87
CA ASN A 133 -9.99 6.89 -20.30
C ASN A 133 -8.65 6.54 -20.98
N LEU A 134 -7.96 5.54 -20.47
CA LEU A 134 -6.60 5.20 -20.90
C LEU A 134 -6.54 4.61 -22.31
N ARG A 135 -7.62 3.97 -22.79
CA ARG A 135 -7.67 3.53 -24.19
C ARG A 135 -7.67 4.74 -25.12
N GLU A 136 -8.52 5.72 -24.86
CA GLU A 136 -8.60 6.95 -25.65
C GLU A 136 -7.28 7.73 -25.57
N PHE A 137 -6.77 7.93 -24.36
CA PHE A 137 -5.51 8.63 -24.11
C PHE A 137 -4.33 8.03 -24.87
N PHE A 138 -4.10 6.71 -24.77
CA PHE A 138 -2.99 6.10 -25.49
C PHE A 138 -3.23 6.09 -27.01
N LEU A 139 -4.46 5.86 -27.50
CA LEU A 139 -4.73 5.92 -28.94
C LEU A 139 -4.46 7.32 -29.52
N GLU A 140 -4.71 8.38 -28.76
CA GLU A 140 -4.48 9.76 -29.20
C GLU A 140 -2.99 10.15 -29.13
N TYR A 141 -2.32 9.84 -28.02
CA TYR A 141 -0.98 10.39 -27.73
C TYR A 141 0.19 9.41 -27.92
N LYS A 142 -0.06 8.09 -27.93
CA LYS A 142 0.95 7.03 -28.11
C LYS A 142 0.31 5.73 -28.61
N SER A 143 -0.24 5.75 -29.83
CA SER A 143 -1.05 4.64 -30.38
C SER A 143 -0.31 3.32 -30.57
N ASP A 144 1.02 3.37 -30.66
CA ASP A 144 1.91 2.22 -30.71
C ASP A 144 2.42 1.78 -29.32
N SER A 145 1.77 2.25 -28.24
CA SER A 145 2.09 1.91 -26.84
C SER A 145 2.24 0.40 -26.61
N ASP A 146 3.26 0.02 -25.86
CA ASP A 146 3.44 -1.36 -25.41
C ASP A 146 2.43 -1.73 -24.34
N ILE A 147 1.97 -0.77 -23.52
CA ILE A 147 0.87 -1.00 -22.58
C ILE A 147 -0.41 -1.40 -23.32
N LEU A 148 -0.78 -0.70 -24.40
CA LEU A 148 -1.95 -1.05 -25.22
C LEU A 148 -1.86 -2.48 -25.80
N LYS A 149 -0.66 -2.91 -26.17
CA LYS A 149 -0.42 -4.24 -26.78
C LYS A 149 -0.37 -5.36 -25.75
N ASN A 150 0.20 -5.09 -24.56
CA ASN A 150 0.66 -6.12 -23.64
C ASN A 150 -0.12 -6.20 -22.32
N ILE A 151 -1.02 -5.24 -22.04
CA ILE A 151 -1.88 -5.30 -20.86
C ILE A 151 -2.66 -6.63 -20.82
N PRO A 152 -2.65 -7.36 -19.70
CA PRO A 152 -3.35 -8.64 -19.64
C PRO A 152 -4.86 -8.46 -19.84
N GLU A 153 -5.45 -9.22 -20.77
CA GLU A 153 -6.88 -9.14 -21.11
C GLU A 153 -7.80 -9.30 -19.88
N GLY A 154 -7.43 -10.22 -18.98
CA GLY A 154 -8.17 -10.43 -17.74
C GLY A 154 -8.15 -9.22 -16.80
N THR A 155 -6.99 -8.55 -16.68
CA THR A 155 -6.86 -7.32 -15.89
C THR A 155 -7.73 -6.23 -16.48
N LEU A 156 -7.67 -6.04 -17.80
CA LEU A 156 -8.49 -5.03 -18.49
C LEU A 156 -10.00 -5.31 -18.33
N SER A 157 -10.44 -6.55 -18.50
CA SER A 157 -11.85 -6.93 -18.33
C SER A 157 -12.36 -6.65 -16.92
N ASP A 158 -11.55 -6.97 -15.90
CA ASP A 158 -11.92 -6.75 -14.51
C ASP A 158 -11.96 -5.23 -14.18
N LEU A 159 -11.01 -4.44 -14.69
CA LEU A 159 -11.03 -2.98 -14.55
C LEU A 159 -12.26 -2.38 -15.22
N MET A 160 -12.59 -2.81 -16.44
CA MET A 160 -13.79 -2.35 -17.14
C MET A 160 -15.08 -2.66 -16.36
N TYR A 161 -15.15 -3.82 -15.71
CA TYR A 161 -16.30 -4.16 -14.85
C TYR A 161 -16.34 -3.32 -13.56
N ARG A 162 -15.19 -3.14 -12.91
CA ARG A 162 -15.04 -2.38 -11.66
C ARG A 162 -15.35 -0.90 -11.85
N ASP A 163 -14.80 -0.31 -12.90
CA ASP A 163 -14.70 1.13 -13.10
C ASP A 163 -15.63 1.68 -14.19
N ASP A 164 -16.42 0.83 -14.84
CA ASP A 164 -17.23 1.17 -16.03
C ASP A 164 -16.37 1.75 -17.18
N GLY A 165 -15.10 1.32 -17.25
CA GLY A 165 -14.13 1.79 -18.22
C GLY A 165 -12.70 1.43 -17.81
N TRP A 166 -11.72 1.88 -18.60
CA TRP A 166 -10.31 1.70 -18.27
C TRP A 166 -9.71 3.06 -17.97
N TYR A 167 -9.60 3.39 -16.68
CA TYR A 167 -9.15 4.70 -16.20
C TYR A 167 -7.80 4.66 -15.48
N ALA A 168 -7.36 3.48 -15.05
CA ALA A 168 -6.14 3.33 -14.28
C ALA A 168 -5.24 2.21 -14.81
N LEU A 169 -3.94 2.38 -14.59
CA LEU A 169 -2.93 1.34 -14.71
C LEU A 169 -2.68 0.75 -13.32
N PRO A 170 -3.01 -0.52 -13.07
CA PRO A 170 -2.62 -1.16 -11.83
C PRO A 170 -1.11 -1.36 -11.85
N THR A 171 -0.47 -1.08 -10.72
CA THR A 171 0.98 -1.10 -10.53
C THR A 171 1.31 -1.62 -9.12
N GLY A 172 2.59 -1.80 -8.79
CA GLY A 172 3.06 -2.33 -7.52
C GLY A 172 2.80 -3.83 -7.30
N TYR A 173 2.80 -4.66 -8.35
CA TYR A 173 2.54 -6.11 -8.20
C TYR A 173 3.35 -7.01 -9.13
N ARG A 174 3.61 -8.23 -8.68
CA ARG A 174 4.20 -9.34 -9.45
C ARG A 174 3.22 -10.51 -9.47
N ASP A 175 3.39 -11.45 -10.42
CA ASP A 175 2.52 -12.64 -10.48
C ASP A 175 2.56 -13.49 -9.20
N ASP A 176 3.69 -13.49 -8.49
CA ASP A 176 3.86 -14.22 -7.23
C ASP A 176 3.18 -13.52 -6.04
N ASP A 177 2.94 -12.20 -6.12
CA ASP A 177 2.22 -11.44 -5.08
C ASP A 177 0.74 -11.85 -4.99
N PHE A 178 0.21 -12.54 -6.00
CA PHE A 178 -1.16 -13.08 -5.99
C PHE A 178 -1.31 -14.40 -5.24
N LYS A 179 -0.19 -15.04 -4.87
CA LYS A 179 -0.19 -16.36 -4.22
C LYS A 179 0.30 -16.31 -2.78
N GLU A 180 0.77 -15.14 -2.33
CA GLU A 180 1.44 -14.94 -1.05
C GLU A 180 0.93 -13.66 -0.39
N ASN A 181 1.08 -13.57 0.94
CA ASN A 181 0.88 -12.32 1.66
C ASN A 181 2.24 -11.62 1.84
N ASN A 182 2.28 -10.30 1.76
CA ASN A 182 3.47 -9.51 2.10
C ASN A 182 3.74 -9.55 3.60
N ASN A 183 2.67 -9.66 4.39
CA ASN A 183 2.74 -9.87 5.82
C ASN A 183 3.06 -11.34 6.16
N THR A 184 3.94 -11.54 7.13
CA THR A 184 4.26 -12.87 7.67
C THR A 184 4.66 -12.76 9.15
N ILE A 185 4.71 -13.89 9.84
CA ILE A 185 5.33 -14.02 11.16
C ILE A 185 6.70 -14.65 10.96
N ILE A 186 7.77 -13.94 11.32
CA ILE A 186 9.15 -14.44 11.26
C ILE A 186 9.81 -14.45 12.62
N TRP A 187 10.66 -15.44 12.84
CA TRP A 187 11.35 -15.69 14.10
C TRP A 187 12.86 -15.73 13.88
N ASN A 188 13.60 -15.08 14.77
CA ASN A 188 15.06 -15.11 14.76
C ASN A 188 15.54 -16.49 15.25
N LYS A 189 16.23 -17.22 14.37
CA LYS A 189 16.66 -18.61 14.63
C LYS A 189 17.58 -18.73 15.83
N ALA A 190 18.55 -17.82 15.96
CA ALA A 190 19.52 -17.85 17.04
C ALA A 190 18.87 -17.58 18.40
N LEU A 191 17.89 -16.67 18.44
CA LEU A 191 17.18 -16.36 19.69
C LEU A 191 16.24 -17.50 20.08
N LEU A 192 15.53 -18.11 19.12
CA LEU A 192 14.72 -19.31 19.34
C LEU A 192 15.56 -20.44 19.97
N GLU A 193 16.73 -20.73 19.40
CA GLU A 193 17.66 -21.73 19.94
C GLU A 193 18.11 -21.36 21.37
N LYS A 194 18.48 -20.09 21.59
CA LYS A 194 18.96 -19.60 22.89
C LYS A 194 17.92 -19.75 24.01
N ILE A 195 16.65 -19.55 23.70
CA ILE A 195 15.55 -19.72 24.67
C ILE A 195 14.93 -21.12 24.60
N GLY A 196 15.49 -22.04 23.80
CA GLY A 196 15.05 -23.43 23.69
C GLY A 196 13.59 -23.55 23.24
N ILE A 197 13.24 -22.89 22.14
CA ILE A 197 11.93 -22.95 21.49
C ILE A 197 12.13 -23.42 20.05
N ASN A 198 11.37 -24.42 19.62
CA ASN A 198 11.34 -24.86 18.23
C ASN A 198 10.24 -24.12 17.47
N ILE A 199 10.41 -23.99 16.15
CA ILE A 199 9.40 -23.35 15.29
C ILE A 199 8.04 -24.07 15.32
N SER A 200 8.01 -25.37 15.64
CA SER A 200 6.76 -26.14 15.84
C SER A 200 5.96 -25.68 17.05
N ASP A 201 6.63 -25.13 18.06
CA ASP A 201 6.04 -24.80 19.35
C ASP A 201 5.20 -23.51 19.28
N VAL A 202 5.38 -22.71 18.23
CA VAL A 202 4.73 -21.41 18.01
C VAL A 202 3.62 -21.47 16.95
N LYS A 203 3.21 -22.66 16.51
CA LYS A 203 2.17 -22.83 15.47
C LYS A 203 0.72 -22.66 15.95
N THR A 204 0.51 -22.44 17.24
CA THR A 204 -0.80 -22.22 17.85
C THR A 204 -0.80 -20.93 18.65
N GLU A 205 -1.96 -20.32 18.84
CA GLU A 205 -2.14 -19.11 19.63
C GLU A 205 -1.53 -19.27 21.03
N SER A 206 -1.92 -20.33 21.75
CA SER A 206 -1.36 -20.68 23.05
C SER A 206 0.15 -20.92 23.00
N GLY A 207 0.65 -21.66 22.01
CA GLY A 207 2.07 -21.95 21.83
C GLY A 207 2.91 -20.68 21.59
N MET A 208 2.42 -19.79 20.73
CA MET A 208 3.03 -18.49 20.48
C MET A 208 3.04 -17.63 21.75
N LEU A 209 1.92 -17.53 22.46
CA LEU A 209 1.84 -16.76 23.71
C LEU A 209 2.80 -17.31 24.77
N SER A 210 2.89 -18.63 24.92
CA SER A 210 3.84 -19.29 25.83
C SER A 210 5.28 -19.01 25.45
N ALA A 211 5.61 -19.02 24.15
CA ALA A 211 6.94 -18.68 23.66
C ALA A 211 7.33 -17.24 23.97
N LEU A 212 6.42 -16.30 23.74
CA LEU A 212 6.65 -14.88 24.01
C LEU A 212 6.78 -14.59 25.51
N LYS A 213 6.00 -15.26 26.37
CA LYS A 213 6.17 -15.19 27.83
C LYS A 213 7.55 -15.69 28.27
N LYS A 214 8.01 -16.83 27.74
CA LYS A 214 9.35 -17.35 28.02
C LYS A 214 10.45 -16.38 27.55
N ALA A 215 10.25 -15.74 26.41
CA ALA A 215 11.15 -14.72 25.90
C ALA A 215 11.20 -13.47 26.81
N GLU A 216 10.06 -13.06 27.34
CA GLU A 216 9.95 -11.93 28.27
C GLU A 216 10.64 -12.21 29.61
N ASP A 217 10.46 -13.42 30.15
CA ASP A 217 11.18 -13.88 31.35
C ASP A 217 12.70 -13.87 31.09
N TYR A 218 13.14 -14.40 29.94
CA TYR A 218 14.54 -14.40 29.54
C TYR A 218 15.10 -12.98 29.36
N ARG A 219 14.35 -12.08 28.73
CA ARG A 219 14.71 -10.67 28.55
C ARG A 219 14.99 -10.00 29.89
N THR A 220 14.06 -10.15 30.84
CA THR A 220 14.15 -9.52 32.16
C THR A 220 15.34 -10.03 32.97
N LEU A 221 15.68 -11.31 32.85
CA LEU A 221 16.74 -11.94 33.64
C LEU A 221 18.13 -11.86 32.98
N HIS A 222 18.21 -11.93 31.65
CA HIS A 222 19.46 -12.25 30.95
C HIS A 222 19.76 -11.36 29.75
N HIS A 223 18.75 -10.73 29.13
CA HIS A 223 18.97 -9.96 27.92
C HIS A 223 18.02 -8.76 27.81
N PRO A 224 18.23 -7.68 28.60
CA PRO A 224 17.27 -6.58 28.69
C PRO A 224 16.95 -5.85 27.37
N GLN A 225 17.84 -5.96 26.37
CA GLN A 225 17.71 -5.38 25.03
C GLN A 225 17.00 -6.30 24.02
N MET A 226 16.66 -7.54 24.39
CA MET A 226 15.83 -8.41 23.55
C MET A 226 14.43 -7.84 23.43
N ILE A 227 13.82 -7.99 22.26
CA ILE A 227 12.43 -7.63 22.04
C ILE A 227 11.67 -8.91 21.74
N PRO A 228 10.74 -9.36 22.62
CA PRO A 228 10.00 -10.59 22.40
C PRO A 228 9.22 -10.56 21.09
N ILE A 229 8.57 -9.42 20.81
CA ILE A 229 7.78 -9.23 19.60
C ILE A 229 7.78 -7.77 19.13
N LEU A 230 7.86 -7.60 17.81
CA LEU A 230 7.75 -6.32 17.11
C LEU A 230 6.65 -6.40 16.05
N PHE A 231 5.78 -5.39 16.02
CA PHE A 231 4.76 -5.21 14.98
C PHE A 231 5.25 -4.22 13.93
N ASP A 232 4.51 -4.09 12.83
CA ASP A 232 4.84 -3.28 11.66
C ASP A 232 4.61 -1.77 11.87
N GLY A 233 5.02 -1.26 13.02
CA GLY A 233 5.00 0.16 13.30
C GLY A 233 3.62 0.79 13.11
N THR A 234 3.59 1.93 12.44
CA THR A 234 2.36 2.66 12.06
C THR A 234 1.40 1.83 11.19
N HIS A 235 1.86 0.75 10.54
CA HIS A 235 1.03 -0.14 9.73
C HIS A 235 0.48 -1.35 10.50
N TYR A 236 0.61 -1.39 11.84
CA TYR A 236 0.22 -2.57 12.62
C TYR A 236 -1.25 -2.99 12.47
N LYS A 237 -2.18 -2.07 12.20
CA LYS A 237 -3.61 -2.40 12.04
C LYS A 237 -3.87 -3.20 10.76
N ASP A 238 -3.44 -2.65 9.62
CA ASP A 238 -3.67 -3.24 8.30
C ASP A 238 -2.64 -4.33 7.95
N GLY A 239 -1.48 -4.32 8.60
CA GLY A 239 -0.41 -5.31 8.49
C GLY A 239 -0.52 -6.41 9.56
N SER A 240 0.13 -6.18 10.71
CA SER A 240 0.34 -7.20 11.75
C SER A 240 -0.97 -7.79 12.32
N LEU A 241 -1.90 -6.94 12.73
CA LEU A 241 -3.14 -7.32 13.40
C LEU A 241 -4.10 -8.00 12.42
N THR A 242 -4.24 -7.45 11.21
CA THR A 242 -5.05 -8.05 10.15
C THR A 242 -4.48 -9.43 9.73
N PHE A 243 -3.16 -9.57 9.64
CA PHE A 243 -2.52 -10.87 9.36
C PHE A 243 -2.78 -11.91 10.47
N LEU A 244 -2.76 -11.48 11.74
CA LEU A 244 -3.14 -12.32 12.87
C LEU A 244 -4.60 -12.75 12.80
N ALA A 245 -5.52 -11.82 12.48
CA ALA A 245 -6.95 -12.14 12.32
C ALA A 245 -7.17 -13.22 11.25
N TYR A 246 -6.51 -13.10 10.09
CA TYR A 246 -6.53 -14.13 9.05
C TYR A 246 -5.92 -15.45 9.49
N SER A 247 -4.83 -15.42 10.26
CA SER A 247 -4.20 -16.61 10.83
C SER A 247 -5.15 -17.34 11.80
N PHE A 248 -5.96 -16.60 12.55
CA PHE A 248 -7.01 -17.13 13.42
C PHE A 248 -8.33 -17.42 12.69
N GLY A 249 -8.36 -17.32 11.36
CA GLY A 249 -9.48 -17.74 10.52
C GLY A 249 -10.60 -16.71 10.36
N ALA A 250 -10.32 -15.44 10.63
CA ALA A 250 -11.20 -14.35 10.22
C ALA A 250 -11.34 -14.32 8.69
N SER A 251 -12.53 -13.95 8.19
CA SER A 251 -12.77 -13.80 6.77
C SER A 251 -13.92 -12.83 6.53
N GLU A 252 -13.83 -12.07 5.45
CA GLU A 252 -14.87 -11.15 4.98
C GLU A 252 -16.05 -11.87 4.34
N LEU A 253 -15.89 -13.17 4.06
CA LEU A 253 -16.93 -14.03 3.53
C LEU A 253 -17.31 -15.06 4.59
N ASP A 254 -18.58 -15.07 4.98
CA ASP A 254 -19.11 -16.11 5.85
C ASP A 254 -19.19 -17.48 5.13
N SER A 255 -19.58 -18.53 5.85
CA SER A 255 -19.73 -19.88 5.28
C SER A 255 -20.75 -20.00 4.15
N LYS A 256 -21.62 -19.00 3.97
CA LYS A 256 -22.59 -18.88 2.87
C LYS A 256 -22.08 -17.95 1.75
N GLY A 257 -20.88 -17.39 1.89
CA GLY A 257 -20.28 -16.45 0.97
C GLY A 257 -20.90 -15.05 1.02
N ARG A 258 -21.47 -14.65 2.17
CA ARG A 258 -22.02 -13.31 2.41
C ARG A 258 -20.98 -12.41 3.06
N TYR A 259 -21.07 -11.11 2.81
CA TYR A 259 -20.20 -10.11 3.42
C TYR A 259 -20.37 -10.04 4.93
N GLN A 260 -19.23 -10.04 5.62
CA GLN A 260 -19.07 -9.67 7.03
C GLN A 260 -17.74 -8.90 7.19
N ASN A 261 -17.60 -8.12 8.26
CA ASN A 261 -16.34 -7.48 8.61
C ASN A 261 -15.49 -8.45 9.46
N ILE A 262 -14.18 -8.55 9.17
CA ILE A 262 -13.28 -9.52 9.84
C ILE A 262 -13.26 -9.36 11.37
N TRP A 263 -13.38 -8.13 11.88
CA TRP A 263 -13.33 -7.82 13.30
C TRP A 263 -14.58 -8.25 14.06
N THR A 264 -15.67 -8.51 13.33
CA THR A 264 -16.92 -9.07 13.90
C THR A 264 -16.91 -10.60 13.98
N THR A 265 -15.88 -11.25 13.44
CA THR A 265 -15.72 -12.70 13.46
C THR A 265 -15.01 -13.17 14.72
N GLN A 266 -15.11 -14.48 15.00
CA GLN A 266 -14.37 -15.09 16.11
C GLN A 266 -12.85 -14.93 15.95
N GLY A 267 -12.29 -15.15 14.76
CA GLY A 267 -10.85 -14.97 14.51
C GLY A 267 -10.39 -13.52 14.67
N GLY A 268 -11.23 -12.55 14.28
CA GLY A 268 -10.95 -11.13 14.50
C GLY A 268 -10.94 -10.77 15.99
N LYS A 269 -11.91 -11.31 16.75
CA LYS A 269 -11.95 -11.16 18.21
C LYS A 269 -10.72 -11.76 18.90
N GLU A 270 -10.30 -12.96 18.47
CA GLU A 270 -9.11 -13.63 19.00
C GLU A 270 -7.85 -12.82 18.71
N ALA A 271 -7.72 -12.22 17.53
CA ALA A 271 -6.57 -11.37 17.20
C ALA A 271 -6.51 -10.10 18.07
N LEU A 272 -7.67 -9.49 18.33
CA LEU A 272 -7.80 -8.36 19.24
C LEU A 272 -7.46 -8.75 20.68
N ASP A 273 -8.00 -9.88 21.17
CA ASP A 273 -7.74 -10.35 22.54
C ASP A 273 -6.28 -10.76 22.75
N PHE A 274 -5.69 -11.44 21.76
CA PHE A 274 -4.27 -11.80 21.77
C PHE A 274 -3.38 -10.56 21.82
N THR A 275 -3.64 -9.58 20.94
CA THR A 275 -2.84 -8.34 20.88
C THR A 275 -3.01 -7.48 22.13
N ASN A 276 -4.24 -7.32 22.63
CA ASN A 276 -4.50 -6.66 23.91
C ASN A 276 -3.77 -7.38 25.05
N THR A 277 -3.78 -8.71 25.10
CA THR A 277 -3.01 -9.49 26.09
C THR A 277 -1.51 -9.18 26.02
N LEU A 278 -0.93 -9.07 24.83
CA LEU A 278 0.50 -8.72 24.69
C LEU A 278 0.80 -7.30 25.19
N LEU A 279 -0.09 -6.34 24.95
CA LEU A 279 0.03 -4.96 25.42
C LEU A 279 -0.14 -4.86 26.94
N GLU A 280 -1.19 -5.46 27.50
CA GLU A 280 -1.47 -5.47 28.95
C GLU A 280 -0.33 -6.12 29.74
N THR A 281 0.30 -7.17 29.20
CA THR A 281 1.42 -7.86 29.84
C THR A 281 2.78 -7.20 29.61
N GLY A 282 2.86 -6.18 28.76
CA GLY A 282 4.10 -5.49 28.40
C GLY A 282 5.04 -6.26 27.47
N ILE A 283 4.62 -7.45 27.01
CA ILE A 283 5.38 -8.26 26.03
C ILE A 283 5.50 -7.51 24.70
N LEU A 284 4.42 -6.85 24.27
CA LEU A 284 4.44 -5.87 23.18
C LEU A 284 4.49 -4.48 23.78
N ASN A 285 5.56 -3.73 23.49
CA ASN A 285 5.67 -2.35 23.94
C ASN A 285 4.78 -1.45 23.05
N PRO A 286 3.81 -0.70 23.61
CA PRO A 286 2.91 0.14 22.81
C PRO A 286 3.65 1.24 22.04
N SER A 287 4.84 1.69 22.49
CA SER A 287 5.59 2.71 21.76
C SER A 287 6.03 2.28 20.36
N TYR A 288 6.19 0.97 20.13
CA TYR A 288 6.59 0.44 18.82
C TYR A 288 5.48 0.55 17.77
N LEU A 289 4.22 0.69 18.17
CA LEU A 289 3.08 0.87 17.25
C LEU A 289 3.07 2.23 16.54
N ALA A 290 3.91 3.17 17.00
CA ALA A 290 4.08 4.49 16.40
C ALA A 290 5.36 4.61 15.55
N TYR A 291 6.13 3.53 15.39
CA TYR A 291 7.40 3.58 14.68
C TYR A 291 7.18 3.61 13.17
N ASP A 292 7.92 4.45 12.46
CA ASP A 292 7.98 4.41 11.01
C ASP A 292 8.92 3.29 10.50
N LEU A 293 8.93 3.06 9.19
CA LEU A 293 9.76 2.01 8.60
C LEU A 293 11.26 2.14 8.92
N PRO A 294 11.92 3.33 8.79
CA PRO A 294 13.31 3.49 9.21
C PRO A 294 13.57 3.12 10.68
N GLN A 295 12.65 3.48 11.57
CA GLN A 295 12.74 3.08 12.98
C GLN A 295 12.61 1.56 13.12
N ILE A 296 11.65 0.91 12.45
CA ILE A 296 11.50 -0.55 12.44
C ILE A 296 12.78 -1.24 11.90
N GLN A 297 13.33 -0.79 10.77
CA GLN A 297 14.57 -1.33 10.20
C GLN A 297 15.73 -1.22 11.19
N LYS A 298 15.87 -0.05 11.83
CA LYS A 298 16.87 0.17 12.87
C LYS A 298 16.69 -0.80 14.04
N MET A 299 15.46 -1.00 14.51
CA MET A 299 15.16 -1.96 15.59
C MET A 299 15.54 -3.39 15.18
N MET A 300 15.21 -3.80 13.97
CA MET A 300 15.54 -5.14 13.44
C MET A 300 17.05 -5.36 13.30
N ALA A 301 17.83 -4.31 13.02
CA ALA A 301 19.29 -4.36 12.89
C ALA A 301 20.04 -4.28 14.23
N GLU A 302 19.60 -3.40 15.13
CA GLU A 302 20.29 -3.10 16.40
C GLU A 302 19.83 -3.96 17.56
N SER A 303 18.56 -4.41 17.55
CA SER A 303 17.96 -5.16 18.64
C SER A 303 17.90 -6.65 18.34
N SER A 304 17.97 -7.46 19.40
CA SER A 304 17.68 -8.89 19.31
C SER A 304 16.16 -9.11 19.30
N VAL A 305 15.51 -8.73 18.19
CA VAL A 305 14.09 -9.00 17.96
C VAL A 305 13.89 -10.50 17.78
N LEU A 306 13.10 -11.13 18.65
CA LEU A 306 12.78 -12.55 18.57
C LEU A 306 11.75 -12.83 17.49
N CYS A 307 10.64 -12.09 17.48
CA CYS A 307 9.51 -12.27 16.59
C CYS A 307 9.13 -10.95 15.93
N TYR A 308 8.93 -10.95 14.61
CA TYR A 308 8.34 -9.85 13.88
C TYR A 308 7.08 -10.31 13.16
N ILE A 309 6.02 -9.51 13.23
CA ILE A 309 4.78 -9.70 12.47
C ILE A 309 4.53 -8.46 11.63
N GLY A 310 4.51 -8.60 10.31
CA GLY A 310 4.31 -7.45 9.42
C GLY A 310 4.83 -7.69 8.02
N ASN A 311 4.86 -6.62 7.23
CA ASN A 311 5.35 -6.64 5.86
C ASN A 311 6.88 -6.77 5.84
N ILE A 312 7.39 -7.84 5.23
CA ILE A 312 8.84 -8.10 5.20
C ILE A 312 9.52 -7.66 3.89
N ASN A 313 8.78 -7.10 2.93
CA ASN A 313 9.34 -6.71 1.62
C ASN A 313 10.37 -5.59 1.74
N GLU A 314 10.21 -4.72 2.73
CA GLU A 314 11.04 -3.53 2.93
C GLU A 314 11.95 -3.65 4.16
N LEU A 315 11.99 -4.83 4.78
CA LEU A 315 12.94 -5.09 5.87
C LEU A 315 14.34 -5.32 5.29
N ASP A 316 15.26 -4.43 5.64
CA ASP A 316 16.68 -4.59 5.31
C ASP A 316 17.37 -5.57 6.27
N ILE A 317 17.02 -6.86 6.15
CA ILE A 317 17.52 -7.94 7.01
C ILE A 317 18.12 -9.08 6.18
N ASP A 318 19.05 -9.83 6.79
CA ASP A 318 19.48 -11.12 6.24
C ASP A 318 18.47 -12.21 6.55
N PHE A 319 17.60 -12.50 5.58
CA PHE A 319 16.55 -13.52 5.66
C PHE A 319 17.06 -14.93 6.02
N ASP A 320 18.35 -15.25 5.86
CA ASP A 320 18.88 -16.55 6.29
C ASP A 320 18.88 -16.73 7.81
N ASN A 321 18.87 -15.64 8.59
CA ASN A 321 18.81 -15.66 10.05
C ASN A 321 17.38 -15.86 10.58
N TRP A 322 16.38 -15.86 9.70
CA TRP A 322 14.96 -15.88 10.04
C TRP A 322 14.26 -17.14 9.53
N VAL A 323 13.21 -17.55 10.24
CA VAL A 323 12.30 -18.64 9.84
C VAL A 323 10.86 -18.19 10.02
N SER A 324 9.98 -18.52 9.07
CA SER A 324 8.55 -18.25 9.20
C SER A 324 7.84 -19.42 9.87
N SER A 325 6.92 -19.12 10.78
CA SER A 325 6.01 -20.14 11.35
C SER A 325 4.85 -20.49 10.43
N GLY A 326 4.62 -19.69 9.37
CA GLY A 326 3.38 -19.71 8.61
C GLY A 326 2.24 -19.13 9.44
N ALA A 327 1.07 -19.76 9.39
CA ALA A 327 -0.06 -19.37 10.21
C ALA A 327 0.16 -19.79 11.67
N VAL A 328 -0.19 -18.89 12.60
CA VAL A 328 -0.43 -19.25 13.99
C VAL A 328 -1.90 -19.58 14.12
N ARG A 329 -2.22 -20.83 14.42
CA ARG A 329 -3.60 -21.31 14.45
C ARG A 329 -4.30 -20.91 15.73
N SER A 330 -5.55 -20.49 15.60
CA SER A 330 -6.47 -20.38 16.73
C SER A 330 -6.54 -21.72 17.48
N ASP A 331 -6.59 -21.66 18.80
CA ASP A 331 -6.80 -22.85 19.64
C ASP A 331 -8.20 -23.48 19.42
N THR A 332 -9.13 -22.75 18.80
CA THR A 332 -10.44 -23.28 18.40
C THR A 332 -10.38 -24.20 17.18
N GLY A 333 -9.21 -24.29 16.51
CA GLY A 333 -9.03 -25.08 15.30
C GLY A 333 -9.55 -24.40 14.03
N ALA A 334 -9.85 -23.10 14.08
CA ALA A 334 -10.21 -22.33 12.91
C ALA A 334 -9.10 -22.39 11.84
N ALA A 335 -9.51 -22.61 10.59
CA ALA A 335 -8.60 -22.67 9.46
C ALA A 335 -8.13 -21.26 9.10
N PRO A 336 -6.82 -21.04 8.85
CA PRO A 336 -6.30 -19.76 8.40
C PRO A 336 -6.87 -19.39 7.02
N VAL A 337 -6.85 -18.10 6.71
CA VAL A 337 -7.47 -17.53 5.51
C VAL A 337 -6.45 -16.73 4.69
N LEU A 338 -6.38 -16.98 3.38
CA LEU A 338 -5.57 -16.21 2.44
C LEU A 338 -6.43 -15.60 1.34
N GLN A 339 -6.22 -14.32 1.05
CA GLN A 339 -6.80 -13.68 -0.12
C GLN A 339 -5.96 -14.02 -1.36
N ASN A 340 -6.60 -14.52 -2.42
CA ASN A 340 -5.94 -14.69 -3.72
C ASN A 340 -6.04 -13.38 -4.49
N LEU A 341 -5.14 -12.44 -4.20
CA LEU A 341 -5.15 -11.09 -4.79
C LEU A 341 -5.22 -11.12 -6.32
N SER A 342 -5.68 -10.02 -6.90
CA SER A 342 -5.74 -9.81 -8.35
C SER A 342 -5.28 -8.40 -8.70
N SER A 343 -4.67 -8.25 -9.88
CA SER A 343 -4.22 -6.98 -10.47
C SER A 343 -5.32 -5.92 -10.57
N SER A 344 -6.57 -6.34 -10.57
CA SER A 344 -7.76 -5.49 -10.74
C SER A 344 -8.44 -5.12 -9.42
N SER A 345 -7.94 -5.63 -8.30
CA SER A 345 -8.43 -5.26 -6.97
C SER A 345 -8.10 -3.79 -6.65
N TYR A 346 -8.83 -3.19 -5.72
CA TYR A 346 -8.51 -1.85 -5.23
C TYR A 346 -7.26 -1.84 -4.33
N THR A 347 -6.76 -3.01 -3.90
CA THR A 347 -5.69 -3.10 -2.89
C THR A 347 -4.28 -2.78 -3.44
N LEU A 348 -4.16 -2.62 -4.76
CA LEU A 348 -2.90 -2.29 -5.41
C LEU A 348 -2.91 -0.83 -5.89
N PRO A 349 -1.75 -0.17 -6.00
CA PRO A 349 -1.64 1.15 -6.60
C PRO A 349 -2.30 1.22 -7.99
N ASN A 350 -3.10 2.26 -8.22
CA ASN A 350 -3.78 2.54 -9.48
C ASN A 350 -3.32 3.92 -9.97
N THR A 351 -2.64 3.97 -11.13
CA THR A 351 -2.13 5.21 -11.73
C THR A 351 -3.11 5.78 -12.77
N PHE A 352 -3.51 7.03 -12.60
CA PHE A 352 -4.43 7.81 -13.44
C PHE A 352 -3.71 8.99 -14.09
N VAL A 353 -4.28 9.48 -15.20
CA VAL A 353 -3.87 10.74 -15.85
C VAL A 353 -5.01 11.74 -15.75
N SER A 354 -4.73 12.93 -15.21
CA SER A 354 -5.72 14.01 -15.15
C SER A 354 -5.96 14.60 -16.54
N LYS A 355 -7.21 15.00 -16.82
CA LYS A 355 -7.55 15.78 -18.02
C LYS A 355 -6.94 17.19 -18.02
N SER A 356 -6.51 17.68 -16.86
CA SER A 356 -5.78 18.94 -16.72
C SER A 356 -4.26 18.79 -16.84
N CYS A 357 -3.76 17.61 -17.25
CA CYS A 357 -2.33 17.37 -17.41
C CYS A 357 -1.68 18.35 -18.39
N ASN A 358 -0.53 18.90 -18.01
CA ASN A 358 0.18 19.95 -18.74
C ASN A 358 0.89 19.45 -20.02
N ASP A 359 1.20 18.15 -20.13
CA ASP A 359 1.81 17.54 -21.32
C ASP A 359 1.35 16.10 -21.52
N LEU A 360 0.24 15.92 -22.24
CA LEU A 360 -0.36 14.62 -22.52
C LEU A 360 0.53 13.71 -23.39
N PRO A 361 1.16 14.20 -24.50
CA PRO A 361 2.15 13.41 -25.25
C PRO A 361 3.34 12.95 -24.40
N GLY A 362 3.94 13.85 -23.62
CA GLY A 362 5.08 13.51 -22.76
C GLY A 362 4.70 12.51 -21.67
N THR A 363 3.52 12.68 -21.06
CA THR A 363 2.96 11.74 -20.08
C THR A 363 2.70 10.36 -20.69
N ALA A 364 2.17 10.28 -21.90
CA ALA A 364 1.93 8.99 -22.56
C ALA A 364 3.25 8.24 -22.81
N LYS A 365 4.30 8.94 -23.27
CA LYS A 365 5.65 8.36 -23.41
C LYS A 365 6.24 7.93 -22.08
N LEU A 366 6.11 8.75 -21.02
CA LEU A 366 6.58 8.45 -19.68
C LEU A 366 5.96 7.16 -19.15
N LEU A 367 4.63 7.05 -19.18
CA LEU A 367 3.92 5.87 -18.68
C LEU A 367 4.26 4.63 -19.51
N ASP A 368 4.29 4.73 -20.84
CA ASP A 368 4.66 3.63 -21.75
C ASP A 368 6.10 3.14 -21.48
N TYR A 369 7.02 4.06 -21.17
CA TYR A 369 8.41 3.74 -20.90
C TYR A 369 8.61 3.09 -19.51
N VAL A 370 8.07 3.73 -18.47
CA VAL A 370 8.23 3.32 -17.08
C VAL A 370 7.35 2.12 -16.76
N ILE A 371 6.03 2.26 -16.88
CA ILE A 371 5.08 1.20 -16.52
C ILE A 371 5.11 0.07 -17.55
N GLY A 372 5.31 0.37 -18.84
CA GLY A 372 5.49 -0.67 -19.86
C GLY A 372 6.76 -1.50 -19.72
N GLY A 373 7.69 -1.12 -18.82
CA GLY A 373 8.85 -1.91 -18.42
C GLY A 373 10.09 -1.72 -19.27
N LYS A 374 10.05 -0.89 -20.33
CA LYS A 374 11.22 -0.59 -21.17
C LYS A 374 12.32 0.17 -20.44
N MET A 375 11.97 0.96 -19.43
CA MET A 375 12.92 1.61 -18.52
C MET A 375 13.95 0.62 -17.93
N LEU A 376 13.59 -0.66 -17.79
CA LEU A 376 14.48 -1.68 -17.25
C LEU A 376 15.67 -1.99 -18.17
N ASP A 377 15.61 -1.64 -19.46
CA ASP A 377 16.76 -1.75 -20.38
C ASP A 377 17.88 -0.74 -20.03
N ASP A 378 17.55 0.34 -19.32
CA ASP A 378 18.51 1.36 -18.86
C ASP A 378 18.98 1.12 -17.41
N VAL A 379 18.50 0.06 -16.75
CA VAL A 379 18.89 -0.28 -15.39
C VAL A 379 20.25 -0.96 -15.39
N THR A 380 21.15 -0.46 -14.53
CA THR A 380 22.50 -1.02 -14.39
C THR A 380 22.73 -1.76 -13.07
N ASN A 381 21.85 -1.55 -12.08
CA ASN A 381 21.86 -2.23 -10.79
C ASN A 381 20.51 -2.14 -10.09
N ASP A 382 20.23 -3.06 -9.17
CA ASP A 382 18.95 -3.18 -8.47
C ASP A 382 18.55 -1.91 -7.69
N SER A 383 19.53 -1.18 -7.13
CA SER A 383 19.25 0.01 -6.31
C SER A 383 18.61 1.16 -7.11
N GLN A 384 18.78 1.17 -8.43
CA GLN A 384 18.11 2.14 -9.31
C GLN A 384 16.62 1.85 -9.51
N VAL A 385 16.20 0.60 -9.33
CA VAL A 385 14.81 0.16 -9.57
C VAL A 385 13.94 0.36 -8.33
N ILE A 386 14.52 0.19 -7.13
CA ILE A 386 13.79 0.25 -5.85
C ILE A 386 12.90 1.51 -5.74
N PRO A 387 13.36 2.74 -6.04
CA PRO A 387 12.52 3.93 -5.95
C PRO A 387 11.34 3.96 -6.92
N PHE A 388 11.34 3.11 -7.95
CA PHE A 388 10.27 2.98 -8.95
C PHE A 388 9.40 1.74 -8.74
N ALA A 389 9.60 0.97 -7.66
CA ALA A 389 8.88 -0.28 -7.40
C ALA A 389 7.36 -0.11 -7.36
N VAL A 390 6.86 1.09 -7.02
CA VAL A 390 5.43 1.43 -7.08
C VAL A 390 4.83 1.27 -8.48
N PHE A 391 5.65 1.33 -9.55
CA PHE A 391 5.23 1.14 -10.94
C PHE A 391 5.37 -0.30 -11.45
N SER A 392 5.94 -1.19 -10.63
CA SER A 392 6.19 -2.58 -11.01
C SER A 392 4.90 -3.32 -11.36
N ASN A 393 4.94 -4.15 -12.40
CA ASN A 393 3.80 -4.94 -12.86
C ASN A 393 4.33 -6.14 -13.69
N PRO A 394 3.50 -7.12 -14.08
CA PRO A 394 3.95 -8.29 -14.85
C PRO A 394 4.60 -7.97 -16.21
N MET A 395 4.40 -6.78 -16.78
CA MET A 395 5.14 -6.37 -17.98
C MET A 395 6.62 -6.15 -17.66
N TRP A 396 6.96 -5.65 -16.46
CA TRP A 396 8.34 -5.58 -15.97
C TRP A 396 8.94 -6.97 -15.87
N ASP A 397 8.21 -7.94 -15.29
CA ASP A 397 8.69 -9.31 -15.14
C ASP A 397 9.04 -9.96 -16.49
N ARG A 398 8.27 -9.68 -17.54
CA ARG A 398 8.59 -10.15 -18.89
C ARG A 398 9.92 -9.59 -19.40
N THR A 399 10.16 -8.30 -19.20
CA THR A 399 11.44 -7.65 -19.57
C THR A 399 12.59 -8.21 -18.74
N LEU A 400 12.38 -8.36 -17.43
CA LEU A 400 13.38 -8.83 -16.46
C LEU A 400 13.70 -10.32 -16.58
N ILE A 401 12.79 -11.18 -17.05
CA ILE A 401 13.12 -12.58 -17.36
C ILE A 401 14.04 -12.65 -18.59
N GLY A 402 13.95 -11.67 -19.51
CA GLY A 402 14.83 -11.56 -20.67
C GLY A 402 16.25 -11.06 -20.33
N GLN A 403 16.39 -10.32 -19.23
CA GLN A 403 17.67 -9.83 -18.74
C GLN A 403 18.12 -10.70 -17.56
N SER A 404 19.30 -11.30 -17.59
CA SER A 404 19.79 -12.22 -16.53
C SER A 404 20.04 -11.57 -15.15
N TYR A 405 19.42 -10.43 -14.84
CA TYR A 405 19.83 -9.49 -13.80
C TYR A 405 18.95 -9.41 -12.55
N ILE A 406 17.76 -10.02 -12.50
CA ILE A 406 16.95 -10.06 -11.27
C ILE A 406 16.76 -11.49 -10.79
N ASN A 407 17.89 -12.14 -10.52
CA ASN A 407 17.94 -13.37 -9.76
C ASN A 407 18.66 -13.12 -8.43
N SER A 408 18.45 -11.95 -7.82
CA SER A 408 19.05 -11.64 -6.54
C SER A 408 18.57 -12.68 -5.53
N ASN A 409 19.52 -13.35 -4.88
CA ASN A 409 19.23 -14.34 -3.83
C ASN A 409 18.26 -13.78 -2.76
N HIS A 410 18.17 -12.45 -2.63
CA HIS A 410 17.25 -11.73 -1.78
C HIS A 410 15.78 -12.09 -2.06
N TYR A 411 15.25 -11.88 -3.28
CA TYR A 411 13.83 -12.16 -3.57
C TYR A 411 13.45 -13.62 -3.38
N LYS A 412 14.34 -14.56 -3.73
CA LYS A 412 14.11 -15.99 -3.47
C LYS A 412 13.97 -16.29 -1.98
N LYS A 413 14.79 -15.67 -1.13
CA LYS A 413 14.74 -15.84 0.32
C LYS A 413 13.48 -15.18 0.91
N LEU A 414 13.13 -13.99 0.43
CA LEU A 414 11.88 -13.28 0.77
C LEU A 414 10.65 -14.16 0.50
N HIS A 415 10.49 -14.64 -0.74
CA HIS A 415 9.38 -15.52 -1.13
C HIS A 415 9.39 -16.86 -0.38
N LYS A 416 10.56 -17.38 0.01
CA LYS A 416 10.65 -18.59 0.84
C LYS A 416 9.99 -18.38 2.21
N LEU A 417 10.14 -17.20 2.82
CA LEU A 417 9.52 -16.88 4.12
C LEU A 417 8.02 -16.61 3.96
N ARG A 418 7.62 -15.77 2.99
CA ARG A 418 6.21 -15.44 2.70
C ARG A 418 5.40 -16.69 2.29
N GLY A 419 5.99 -17.53 1.44
CA GLY A 419 5.36 -18.73 0.91
C GLY A 419 5.15 -19.86 1.92
N VAL A 420 5.54 -19.73 3.20
CA VAL A 420 5.19 -20.71 4.23
C VAL A 420 3.68 -20.65 4.54
N TYR A 421 3.12 -19.45 4.67
CA TYR A 421 1.70 -19.25 4.98
C TYR A 421 0.78 -19.82 3.88
N SER A 422 1.11 -19.55 2.62
CA SER A 422 0.31 -20.02 1.47
C SER A 422 0.33 -21.54 1.27
N LYS A 423 1.22 -22.25 1.96
CA LYS A 423 1.34 -23.71 1.95
C LYS A 423 0.77 -24.36 3.21
N GLU A 424 0.16 -23.60 4.11
CA GLU A 424 -0.40 -24.13 5.36
C GLU A 424 -1.51 -25.16 5.08
N PRO A 425 -1.49 -26.33 5.74
CA PRO A 425 -2.55 -27.31 5.61
C PRO A 425 -3.90 -26.73 6.03
N GLY A 426 -4.95 -27.00 5.24
CA GLY A 426 -6.30 -26.55 5.53
C GLY A 426 -6.54 -25.05 5.34
N LEU A 427 -5.58 -24.32 4.77
CA LEU A 427 -5.74 -22.90 4.39
C LEU A 427 -6.99 -22.72 3.53
N LYS A 428 -7.85 -21.78 3.93
CA LYS A 428 -8.99 -21.34 3.14
C LYS A 428 -8.55 -20.19 2.25
N THR A 429 -8.85 -20.26 0.97
CA THR A 429 -8.59 -19.16 0.04
C THR A 429 -9.89 -18.61 -0.52
N TYR A 430 -9.97 -17.30 -0.73
CA TYR A 430 -11.04 -16.71 -1.52
C TYR A 430 -10.51 -15.64 -2.47
N ASP A 431 -11.29 -15.37 -3.52
CA ASP A 431 -11.00 -14.32 -4.48
C ASP A 431 -11.53 -12.98 -3.94
N PRO A 432 -10.67 -12.01 -3.59
CA PRO A 432 -11.07 -10.73 -3.04
C PRO A 432 -11.81 -9.87 -4.07
N ARG A 433 -11.76 -10.18 -5.37
CA ARG A 433 -12.61 -9.51 -6.37
C ARG A 433 -14.09 -9.72 -6.09
N LEU A 434 -14.47 -10.78 -5.36
CA LEU A 434 -15.84 -10.96 -4.90
C LEU A 434 -16.32 -9.80 -4.02
N LEU A 435 -15.41 -9.13 -3.31
CA LEU A 435 -15.68 -7.99 -2.44
C LEU A 435 -15.64 -6.64 -3.18
N THR A 436 -15.27 -6.63 -4.46
CA THR A 436 -15.19 -5.40 -5.25
C THR A 436 -16.56 -4.70 -5.31
N LEU A 437 -16.57 -3.41 -4.96
CA LEU A 437 -17.73 -2.54 -5.13
C LEU A 437 -17.52 -1.71 -6.41
N PRO A 438 -18.23 -2.02 -7.52
CA PRO A 438 -18.07 -1.25 -8.74
C PRO A 438 -18.51 0.21 -8.55
N VAL A 439 -17.93 1.13 -9.32
CA VAL A 439 -18.27 2.57 -9.28
C VAL A 439 -19.79 2.81 -9.37
N GLY A 440 -20.48 2.04 -10.21
CA GLY A 440 -21.93 2.14 -10.38
C GLY A 440 -22.78 1.69 -9.18
N MET A 441 -22.22 0.99 -8.19
CA MET A 441 -23.00 0.43 -7.07
C MET A 441 -23.66 1.49 -6.21
N PHE A 442 -22.94 2.58 -5.92
CA PHE A 442 -23.43 3.66 -5.06
C PHE A 442 -24.11 4.79 -5.84
N LYS A 443 -24.22 4.67 -7.17
CA LYS A 443 -24.87 5.68 -8.00
C LYS A 443 -26.31 5.91 -7.53
N ASN A 444 -26.61 7.14 -7.11
CA ASN A 444 -27.89 7.56 -6.51
C ASN A 444 -28.22 6.92 -5.14
N HIS A 445 -27.24 6.35 -4.44
CA HIS A 445 -27.41 5.67 -3.15
C HIS A 445 -26.44 6.20 -2.08
N GLN A 446 -26.34 7.53 -1.93
CA GLN A 446 -25.38 8.20 -1.03
C GLN A 446 -25.37 7.63 0.40
N LYS A 447 -26.55 7.41 1.00
CA LYS A 447 -26.65 6.86 2.36
C LYS A 447 -26.00 5.47 2.50
N LEU A 448 -26.04 4.64 1.45
CA LEU A 448 -25.38 3.32 1.49
C LEU A 448 -23.85 3.49 1.45
N GLU A 449 -23.36 4.44 0.67
CA GLU A 449 -21.93 4.76 0.59
C GLU A 449 -21.43 5.36 1.92
N ASP A 450 -22.16 6.32 2.49
CA ASP A 450 -21.84 6.93 3.78
C ASP A 450 -21.78 5.86 4.88
N ASN A 451 -22.80 5.00 4.98
CA ASN A 451 -22.81 3.91 5.95
C ASN A 451 -21.65 2.93 5.74
N TYR A 452 -21.28 2.62 4.49
CA TYR A 452 -20.16 1.73 4.19
C TYR A 452 -18.83 2.35 4.63
N ASN A 453 -18.62 3.64 4.36
CA ASN A 453 -17.42 4.37 4.74
C ASN A 453 -17.32 4.50 6.28
N SER A 454 -18.42 4.82 6.97
CA SER A 454 -18.45 4.89 8.44
C SER A 454 -18.13 3.56 9.10
N ILE A 455 -18.49 2.41 8.50
CA ILE A 455 -18.09 1.10 9.04
C ILE A 455 -16.56 1.00 9.13
N PHE A 456 -15.83 1.46 8.11
CA PHE A 456 -14.38 1.37 8.07
C PHE A 456 -13.72 2.33 9.09
N GLU A 457 -14.16 3.59 9.10
CA GLU A 457 -13.66 4.63 10.00
C GLU A 457 -13.92 4.26 11.47
N ASP A 458 -15.18 4.00 11.83
CA ASP A 458 -15.54 3.70 13.22
C ASP A 458 -14.87 2.42 13.72
N THR A 459 -14.76 1.38 12.89
CA THR A 459 -14.09 0.14 13.30
C THR A 459 -12.62 0.38 13.62
N THR A 460 -11.95 1.26 12.87
CA THR A 460 -10.54 1.61 13.11
C THR A 460 -10.34 2.32 14.44
N ASP A 461 -11.30 3.16 14.84
CA ASP A 461 -11.31 3.83 16.15
C ASP A 461 -11.56 2.83 17.27
N PHE A 462 -12.61 2.01 17.15
CA PHE A 462 -12.92 0.95 18.13
C PHE A 462 -11.74 0.00 18.36
N ILE A 463 -10.99 -0.38 17.31
CA ILE A 463 -9.80 -1.22 17.46
C ILE A 463 -8.78 -0.57 18.40
N SER A 464 -8.56 0.74 18.28
CA SER A 464 -7.60 1.46 19.13
C SER A 464 -8.02 1.41 20.60
N ASP A 465 -9.30 1.63 20.87
CA ASP A 465 -9.88 1.59 22.21
C ASP A 465 -9.83 0.17 22.79
N ILE A 466 -10.21 -0.85 22.00
CA ILE A 466 -10.19 -2.26 22.40
C ILE A 466 -8.78 -2.70 22.77
N LEU A 467 -7.77 -2.32 21.97
CA LEU A 467 -6.37 -2.67 22.25
C LEU A 467 -5.84 -1.97 23.49
N SER A 468 -6.37 -0.79 23.83
CA SER A 468 -6.02 0.00 25.00
C SER A 468 -6.77 -0.40 26.28
N ALA A 469 -7.69 -1.36 26.20
CA ALA A 469 -8.42 -1.86 27.36
C ALA A 469 -7.45 -2.35 28.45
N GLN A 470 -7.73 -2.00 29.71
CA GLN A 470 -6.91 -2.29 30.88
C GLN A 470 -7.41 -3.51 31.67
N SER A 471 -8.49 -4.14 31.18
CA SER A 471 -9.01 -5.37 31.75
C SER A 471 -9.84 -6.15 30.74
N LYS A 472 -9.96 -7.47 30.97
CA LYS A 472 -10.90 -8.33 30.22
C LYS A 472 -12.36 -7.91 30.33
N GLY A 473 -12.75 -7.17 31.37
CA GLY A 473 -14.10 -6.61 31.49
C GLY A 473 -14.33 -5.45 30.53
N GLU A 474 -13.37 -4.53 30.48
CA GLU A 474 -13.36 -3.39 29.56
C GLU A 474 -13.27 -3.84 28.09
N PHE A 475 -12.38 -4.79 27.79
CA PHE A 475 -12.27 -5.39 26.46
C PHE A 475 -13.63 -5.91 25.96
N LYS A 476 -14.33 -6.69 26.80
CA LYS A 476 -15.65 -7.25 26.44
C LYS A 476 -16.70 -6.17 26.19
N LYS A 477 -16.67 -5.09 26.98
CA LYS A 477 -17.58 -3.95 26.81
C LYS A 477 -17.33 -3.26 25.47
N LEU A 478 -16.10 -2.81 25.22
CA LEU A 478 -15.73 -2.09 23.99
C LEU A 478 -15.97 -2.95 22.74
N TYR A 479 -15.64 -4.25 22.80
CA TYR A 479 -15.93 -5.17 21.70
C TYR A 479 -17.44 -5.29 21.43
N SER A 480 -18.27 -5.31 22.48
CA SER A 480 -19.74 -5.36 22.31
C SER A 480 -20.29 -4.06 21.69
N GLU A 481 -19.77 -2.90 22.11
CA GLU A 481 -20.12 -1.60 21.53
C GLU A 481 -19.76 -1.53 20.04
N MET A 482 -18.58 -2.04 19.65
CA MET A 482 -18.19 -2.15 18.24
C MET A 482 -19.16 -3.02 17.43
N LEU A 483 -19.59 -4.17 17.98
CA LEU A 483 -20.56 -5.05 17.30
C LEU A 483 -21.94 -4.39 17.14
N GLU A 484 -22.39 -3.64 18.13
CA GLU A 484 -23.64 -2.87 18.07
C GLU A 484 -23.56 -1.76 17.03
N ASN A 485 -22.45 -1.00 17.00
CA ASN A 485 -22.22 0.03 15.99
C ASN A 485 -22.20 -0.54 14.57
N TYR A 486 -21.43 -1.61 14.36
CA TYR A 486 -21.39 -2.31 13.07
C TYR A 486 -22.78 -2.77 12.61
N SER A 487 -23.56 -3.36 13.52
CA SER A 487 -24.90 -3.85 13.21
C SER A 487 -25.85 -2.72 12.82
N SER A 488 -25.73 -1.57 13.48
CA SER A 488 -26.49 -0.35 13.18
C SER A 488 -26.16 0.22 11.79
N LEU A 489 -24.87 0.37 11.47
CA LEU A 489 -24.42 0.94 10.20
C LEU A 489 -24.69 0.00 9.02
N ARG A 490 -24.36 -1.29 9.17
CA ARG A 490 -24.58 -2.28 8.11
C ARG A 490 -26.04 -2.43 7.77
N ASN A 491 -26.92 -2.36 8.79
CA ASN A 491 -28.37 -2.54 8.70
C ASN A 491 -28.80 -3.64 7.68
N ASN A 492 -30.08 -3.67 7.31
CA ASN A 492 -30.57 -4.63 6.32
C ASN A 492 -30.31 -4.14 4.88
N ASP A 493 -30.38 -2.84 4.64
CA ASP A 493 -30.30 -2.28 3.28
C ASP A 493 -28.89 -2.40 2.72
N LEU A 494 -27.88 -1.91 3.45
CA LEU A 494 -26.48 -2.03 3.03
C LEU A 494 -26.04 -3.51 3.05
N GLY A 495 -26.43 -4.28 4.07
CA GLY A 495 -26.19 -5.73 4.10
C GLY A 495 -26.72 -6.46 2.86
N ASN A 496 -27.95 -6.16 2.42
CA ASN A 496 -28.54 -6.76 1.21
C ASN A 496 -27.85 -6.28 -0.07
N ALA A 497 -27.49 -4.99 -0.14
CA ALA A 497 -26.78 -4.43 -1.29
C ALA A 497 -25.40 -5.08 -1.48
N LEU A 498 -24.60 -5.20 -0.40
CA LEU A 498 -23.29 -5.85 -0.42
C LEU A 498 -23.39 -7.32 -0.84
N ASN A 499 -24.31 -8.07 -0.26
CA ASN A 499 -24.50 -9.48 -0.61
C ASN A 499 -24.97 -9.67 -2.05
N SER A 500 -25.87 -8.81 -2.52
CA SER A 500 -26.33 -8.83 -3.91
C SER A 500 -25.18 -8.52 -4.88
N GLN A 501 -24.28 -7.61 -4.50
CA GLN A 501 -23.11 -7.28 -5.30
C GLN A 501 -22.10 -8.43 -5.33
N ILE A 502 -21.84 -9.11 -4.20
CA ILE A 502 -21.01 -10.32 -4.15
C ILE A 502 -21.55 -11.40 -5.11
N GLU A 503 -22.86 -11.61 -5.15
CA GLU A 503 -23.46 -12.59 -6.06
C GLU A 503 -23.32 -12.19 -7.54
N LYS A 504 -23.38 -10.90 -7.86
CA LYS A 504 -23.07 -10.40 -9.23
C LYS A 504 -21.60 -10.64 -9.57
N ASN A 505 -20.69 -10.27 -8.66
CA ASN A 505 -19.25 -10.47 -8.82
C ASN A 505 -18.92 -11.95 -9.03
N ARG A 506 -19.55 -12.85 -8.27
CA ARG A 506 -19.36 -14.29 -8.43
C ARG A 506 -19.74 -14.79 -9.82
N LYS A 507 -20.83 -14.26 -10.41
CA LYS A 507 -21.22 -14.60 -11.78
C LYS A 507 -20.21 -14.06 -12.80
N GLU A 508 -19.76 -12.84 -12.62
CA GLU A 508 -18.81 -12.19 -13.53
C GLU A 508 -17.46 -12.92 -13.54
N PHE A 509 -16.83 -13.09 -12.37
CA PHE A 509 -15.48 -13.63 -12.28
C PHE A 509 -15.40 -15.15 -12.53
N ASN A 510 -16.49 -15.90 -12.28
CA ASN A 510 -16.56 -17.30 -12.74
C ASN A 510 -16.66 -17.41 -14.26
N THR A 511 -17.36 -16.48 -14.91
CA THR A 511 -17.48 -16.45 -16.38
C THR A 511 -16.15 -16.06 -17.03
N SER A 512 -15.43 -15.09 -16.47
CA SER A 512 -14.11 -14.68 -16.97
C SER A 512 -13.06 -15.79 -16.80
N ALA A 513 -13.08 -16.53 -15.70
CA ALA A 513 -12.22 -17.70 -15.49
C ALA A 513 -12.46 -18.80 -16.56
N ASN A 514 -13.70 -19.01 -16.98
CA ASN A 514 -14.04 -19.95 -18.04
C ASN A 514 -13.60 -19.46 -19.43
N ARG A 515 -13.68 -18.15 -19.71
CA ARG A 515 -13.13 -17.57 -20.95
C ARG A 515 -11.61 -17.75 -21.04
N LYS A 516 -10.86 -17.49 -19.96
CA LYS A 516 -9.39 -17.70 -19.90
C LYS A 516 -8.97 -19.15 -20.18
N LYS A 517 -9.73 -20.14 -19.69
CA LYS A 517 -9.46 -21.57 -19.97
C LYS A 517 -9.72 -21.96 -21.43
N SER A 518 -10.59 -21.24 -22.13
CA SER A 518 -10.91 -21.49 -23.53
C SER A 518 -9.91 -20.88 -24.51
N SER A 519 -9.32 -19.72 -24.16
CA SER A 519 -8.29 -19.06 -24.97
C SER A 519 -6.91 -19.73 -24.84
N ALA A 520 -6.58 -20.31 -23.69
CA ALA A 520 -5.34 -21.07 -23.48
C ALA A 520 -5.32 -22.47 -24.15
N LYS A 521 -6.41 -22.88 -24.79
CA LYS A 521 -6.54 -24.16 -25.52
C LYS A 521 -6.52 -24.00 -27.05
N LYS A 522 -6.32 -22.78 -27.55
CA LYS A 522 -6.04 -22.48 -28.95
C LYS A 522 -4.60 -22.03 -29.07
#